data_AF-A0A382VGF1-F1
#
_entry.id   AF-A0A382VGF1-F1
#
_cell.length_a   1.000
_cell.length_b   1.000
_cell.length_c   1.000
_cell.angle_alpha   90.00
_cell.angle_beta   90.00
_cell.angle_gamma   90.00
#
_symmetry.space_group_name_H-M   'P 1'
#
loop_
_entity.id
_entity.type
_entity.pdbx_description
1 polymer ?
#
loop_
_entity_poly.entity_id
_entity_poly.type
_entity_poly.pdbx_seq_one_letter_code
_entity_poly.pdbx_strand_id
1 'polypeptide(L)'
;MKIKGQNYRTIWFEEKTSEVKIIDQTKLPHKFVVKKLNNLEDSVKAIKTMEVRGAPLIGGTAAYGICLALKNNPSNENLKFASTKLIQSRPTAINLKWAVNKMNSELKNVSEKERYLFGIKKAKEICDEDVFFCRKIGEFGKKIIKDCLKKNNKKEINILTHCNAGWLATIDWGTATSPIYHAFKDGIKIHVWVDETRPRNQGSSITSYELNEEGISNTIIADNTGGLLMQKGMV
;
A
#
# COMPACT_ATOMS: atom_id res chain seq x y z
N MET A 1 8.64 4.82 2.84
CA MET A 1 8.92 4.70 4.29
C MET A 1 10.12 3.80 4.52
N LYS A 2 10.59 3.61 5.76
CA LYS A 2 11.84 2.89 6.03
C LYS A 2 11.63 1.43 6.41
N ILE A 3 12.60 0.60 6.03
CA ILE A 3 12.86 -0.73 6.60
C ILE A 3 14.36 -0.82 6.84
N LYS A 4 14.78 -1.11 8.08
CA LYS A 4 16.18 -1.14 8.52
C LYS A 4 16.94 0.13 8.11
N GLY A 5 16.29 1.29 8.25
CA GLY A 5 16.85 2.59 7.91
C GLY A 5 16.84 2.96 6.41
N GLN A 6 16.55 2.02 5.51
CA GLN A 6 16.51 2.26 4.07
C GLN A 6 15.09 2.59 3.58
N ASN A 7 14.96 3.58 2.70
CA ASN A 7 13.66 3.94 2.11
C ASN A 7 13.22 2.93 1.04
N TYR A 8 11.96 2.50 1.13
CA TYR A 8 11.29 1.66 0.16
C TYR A 8 9.93 2.23 -0.23
N ARG A 9 9.54 1.92 -1.47
CA ARG A 9 8.14 1.80 -1.89
C ARG A 9 7.77 0.32 -1.85
N THR A 10 6.49 0.02 -1.74
CA THR A 10 5.98 -1.37 -1.73
C THR A 10 6.05 -2.06 -3.08
N ILE A 11 6.03 -1.28 -4.16
CA ILE A 11 6.24 -1.73 -5.54
C ILE A 11 7.00 -0.64 -6.31
N TRP A 12 7.95 -1.06 -7.16
CA TRP A 12 8.69 -0.14 -8.03
C TRP A 12 9.17 -0.85 -9.30
N PHE A 13 9.45 -0.04 -10.32
CA PHE A 13 10.13 -0.48 -11.52
C PHE A 13 11.62 -0.14 -11.42
N GLU A 14 12.47 -1.15 -11.53
CA GLU A 14 13.92 -1.03 -11.57
C GLU A 14 14.37 -0.76 -13.01
N GLU A 15 14.73 0.49 -13.32
CA GLU A 15 15.10 0.91 -14.69
C GLU A 15 16.28 0.11 -15.23
N LYS A 16 17.30 -0.12 -14.38
CA LYS A 16 18.57 -0.77 -14.78
C LYS A 16 18.37 -2.19 -15.28
N THR A 17 17.43 -2.91 -14.67
CA THR A 17 17.15 -4.31 -15.02
C THR A 17 15.84 -4.47 -15.79
N SER A 18 15.04 -3.40 -15.91
CA SER A 18 13.69 -3.41 -16.50
C SER A 18 12.76 -4.42 -15.83
N GLU A 19 12.73 -4.38 -14.49
CA GLU A 19 12.02 -5.34 -13.64
C GLU A 19 11.04 -4.65 -12.70
N VAL A 20 9.89 -5.28 -12.46
CA VAL A 20 8.97 -4.85 -11.40
C VAL A 20 9.32 -5.63 -10.14
N LYS A 21 9.50 -4.94 -9.02
CA LYS A 21 9.81 -5.53 -7.72
C LYS A 21 8.73 -5.15 -6.72
N ILE A 22 8.38 -6.09 -5.84
CA ILE A 22 7.42 -5.92 -4.76
C ILE A 22 8.04 -6.37 -3.42
N ILE A 23 7.47 -5.90 -2.32
CA ILE A 23 7.69 -6.51 -0.99
C ILE A 23 6.72 -7.68 -0.84
N ASP A 24 7.22 -8.89 -0.58
CA ASP A 24 6.36 -10.06 -0.27
C ASP A 24 5.85 -9.97 1.17
N GLN A 25 4.63 -9.48 1.32
CA GLN A 25 4.01 -9.25 2.62
C GLN A 25 3.64 -10.53 3.35
N THR A 26 3.65 -11.70 2.70
CA THR A 26 3.37 -12.98 3.36
C THR A 26 4.51 -13.43 4.28
N LYS A 27 5.68 -12.81 4.15
CA LYS A 27 6.88 -13.13 4.94
C LYS A 27 7.03 -12.24 6.17
N LEU A 28 6.29 -11.14 6.23
CA LEU A 28 6.26 -10.26 7.39
C LEU A 28 5.47 -10.90 8.55
N PRO A 29 5.85 -10.67 9.82
CA PRO A 29 6.96 -9.80 10.26
C PRO A 29 8.33 -10.52 10.32
N HIS A 30 8.38 -11.82 10.05
CA HIS A 30 9.56 -12.64 10.32
C HIS A 30 10.71 -12.42 9.34
N LYS A 31 10.41 -12.06 8.09
CA LYS A 31 11.42 -11.83 7.06
C LYS A 31 10.98 -10.76 6.07
N PHE A 32 11.86 -9.79 5.84
CA PHE A 32 11.72 -8.86 4.73
C PHE A 32 12.25 -9.49 3.44
N VAL A 33 11.39 -9.68 2.44
CA VAL A 33 11.74 -10.27 1.15
C VAL A 33 11.26 -9.36 0.01
N VAL A 34 12.19 -9.01 -0.87
CA VAL A 34 11.87 -8.36 -2.14
C VAL A 34 11.74 -9.43 -3.21
N LYS A 35 10.61 -9.44 -3.92
CA LYS A 35 10.30 -10.39 -4.98
C LYS A 35 10.20 -9.67 -6.32
N LYS A 36 10.78 -10.27 -7.36
CA LYS A 36 10.65 -9.83 -8.75
C LYS A 36 9.38 -10.41 -9.37
N LEU A 37 8.68 -9.59 -10.15
CA LEU A 37 7.60 -10.01 -11.05
C LEU A 37 8.11 -9.99 -12.49
N ASN A 38 8.09 -11.14 -13.17
CA ASN A 38 8.65 -11.30 -14.51
C ASN A 38 7.60 -11.17 -15.62
N ASN A 39 6.36 -11.53 -15.33
CA ASN A 39 5.27 -11.64 -16.29
C ASN A 39 3.90 -11.34 -15.64
N LEU A 40 2.84 -11.42 -16.44
CA LEU A 40 1.46 -11.20 -16.01
C LEU A 40 1.05 -12.18 -14.89
N GLU A 41 1.45 -13.45 -15.01
CA GLU A 41 1.11 -14.53 -14.09
C GLU A 41 1.68 -14.26 -12.70
N ASP A 42 2.90 -13.73 -12.61
CA ASP A 42 3.52 -13.29 -11.36
C ASP A 42 2.69 -12.18 -10.69
N SER A 43 2.23 -11.17 -11.43
CA SER A 43 1.35 -10.13 -10.90
C SER A 43 0.00 -10.67 -10.42
N VAL A 44 -0.64 -11.53 -11.22
CA VAL A 44 -1.91 -12.19 -10.85
C VAL A 44 -1.74 -13.03 -9.59
N LYS A 45 -0.65 -13.81 -9.51
CA LYS A 45 -0.33 -14.62 -8.33
C LYS A 45 -0.09 -13.73 -7.11
N ALA A 46 0.69 -12.66 -7.24
CA ALA A 46 1.01 -11.78 -6.13
C ALA A 46 -0.26 -11.16 -5.51
N ILE A 47 -1.20 -10.74 -6.35
CA ILE A 47 -2.49 -10.18 -5.92
C ILE A 47 -3.36 -11.26 -5.28
N LYS A 48 -3.50 -12.43 -5.92
CA LYS A 48 -4.39 -13.52 -5.48
C LYS A 48 -3.93 -14.17 -4.18
N THR A 49 -2.62 -14.35 -4.02
CA THR A 49 -2.01 -14.99 -2.84
C THR A 49 -1.68 -14.01 -1.71
N MET A 50 -1.98 -12.73 -1.90
CA MET A 50 -1.73 -11.65 -0.94
C MET A 50 -0.25 -11.43 -0.61
N GLU A 51 0.66 -11.77 -1.53
CA GLU A 51 2.04 -11.23 -1.53
C GLU A 51 1.99 -9.70 -1.59
N VAL A 52 1.01 -9.16 -2.31
CA VAL A 52 0.60 -7.75 -2.21
C VAL A 52 -0.84 -7.64 -1.72
N ARG A 53 -1.11 -6.68 -0.84
CA ARG A 53 -2.44 -6.37 -0.31
C ARG A 53 -2.55 -4.90 0.04
N GLY A 54 -3.78 -4.42 0.18
CA GLY A 54 -4.10 -3.01 0.28
C GLY A 54 -4.51 -2.43 -1.07
N ALA A 55 -5.57 -1.62 -1.07
CA ALA A 55 -6.28 -1.28 -2.29
C ALA A 55 -5.38 -0.52 -3.29
N PRO A 56 -4.59 0.50 -2.89
CA PRO A 56 -3.73 1.18 -3.83
C PRO A 56 -2.57 0.32 -4.33
N LEU A 57 -1.93 -0.47 -3.46
CA LEU A 57 -0.86 -1.38 -3.89
C LEU A 57 -1.34 -2.42 -4.89
N ILE A 58 -2.55 -2.98 -4.70
CA ILE A 58 -3.16 -3.88 -5.68
C ILE A 58 -3.37 -3.16 -7.02
N GLY A 59 -3.81 -1.90 -6.99
CA GLY A 59 -3.94 -1.06 -8.19
C GLY A 59 -2.62 -0.87 -8.93
N GLY A 60 -1.56 -0.44 -8.23
CA GLY A 60 -0.22 -0.29 -8.80
C GLY A 60 0.34 -1.60 -9.35
N THR A 61 0.13 -2.72 -8.63
CA THR A 61 0.53 -4.05 -9.08
C THR A 61 -0.18 -4.47 -10.36
N ALA A 62 -1.48 -4.18 -10.47
CA ALA A 62 -2.23 -4.45 -11.69
C ALA A 62 -1.76 -3.58 -12.87
N ALA A 63 -1.47 -2.30 -12.64
CA ALA A 63 -0.93 -1.42 -13.67
C ALA A 63 0.39 -1.94 -14.23
N TYR A 64 1.33 -2.33 -13.36
CA TYR A 64 2.57 -2.97 -13.80
C TYR A 64 2.34 -4.36 -14.43
N GLY A 65 1.34 -5.12 -13.97
CA GLY A 65 0.96 -6.40 -14.58
C GLY A 65 0.52 -6.26 -16.04
N ILE A 66 -0.21 -5.19 -16.39
CA ILE A 66 -0.51 -4.85 -17.78
C ILE A 66 0.78 -4.62 -18.57
N CYS A 67 1.71 -3.82 -18.04
CA CYS A 67 2.98 -3.54 -18.72
C CYS A 67 3.81 -4.82 -18.94
N LEU A 68 3.85 -5.71 -17.94
CA LEU A 68 4.55 -6.99 -18.05
C LEU A 68 3.95 -7.89 -19.14
N ALA A 69 2.62 -7.91 -19.29
CA ALA A 69 1.97 -8.63 -20.40
C ALA A 69 2.36 -8.07 -21.76
N LEU A 70 2.44 -6.74 -21.88
CA LEU A 70 2.68 -6.04 -23.15
C LEU A 70 4.15 -6.02 -23.58
N LYS A 71 5.09 -6.41 -22.70
CA LYS A 71 6.54 -6.34 -22.96
C LYS A 71 6.95 -7.06 -24.24
N ASN A 72 6.39 -8.25 -24.48
CA ASN A 72 6.71 -9.08 -25.65
C ASN A 72 5.54 -9.23 -26.63
N ASN A 73 4.32 -8.89 -26.22
CA ASN A 73 3.12 -8.92 -27.06
C ASN A 73 2.29 -7.66 -26.80
N PRO A 74 2.61 -6.53 -27.45
CA PRO A 74 1.93 -5.27 -27.21
C PRO A 74 0.55 -5.16 -27.90
N SER A 75 -0.02 -6.24 -28.43
CA SER A 75 -1.29 -6.19 -29.17
C SER A 75 -2.50 -5.77 -28.32
N ASN A 76 -3.53 -5.24 -28.97
CA ASN A 76 -4.81 -4.91 -28.30
C ASN A 76 -5.51 -6.15 -27.72
N GLU A 77 -5.36 -7.30 -28.37
CA GLU A 77 -5.90 -8.57 -27.88
C GLU A 77 -5.23 -8.97 -26.56
N ASN A 78 -3.90 -8.86 -26.49
CA ASN A 78 -3.18 -9.18 -25.26
C ASN A 78 -3.45 -8.17 -24.14
N LEU A 79 -3.60 -6.88 -24.45
CA LEU A 79 -4.07 -5.87 -23.49
C LEU A 79 -5.42 -6.26 -22.87
N LYS A 80 -6.39 -6.68 -23.69
CA LYS A 80 -7.71 -7.13 -23.25
C LYS A 80 -7.60 -8.40 -22.39
N PHE A 81 -6.82 -9.38 -22.84
CA PHE A 81 -6.57 -10.63 -22.11
C PHE A 81 -5.98 -10.36 -20.72
N ALA A 82 -4.93 -9.55 -20.64
CA ALA A 82 -4.27 -9.18 -19.38
C ALA A 82 -5.23 -8.44 -18.44
N SER A 83 -6.02 -7.52 -18.98
CA SER A 83 -7.05 -6.79 -18.23
C SER A 83 -8.05 -7.74 -17.58
N THR A 84 -8.59 -8.70 -18.33
CA THR A 84 -9.53 -9.70 -17.81
C THR A 84 -8.89 -10.58 -16.73
N LYS A 85 -7.67 -11.09 -16.98
CA LYS A 85 -6.95 -11.94 -16.01
C LYS A 85 -6.68 -11.23 -14.69
N LEU A 86 -6.23 -9.97 -14.74
CA LEU A 86 -5.98 -9.16 -13.55
C LEU A 86 -7.27 -8.90 -12.78
N ILE A 87 -8.35 -8.47 -13.44
CA ILE A 87 -9.65 -8.22 -12.78
C ILE A 87 -10.18 -9.47 -12.09
N GLN A 88 -10.04 -10.64 -12.73
CA GLN A 88 -10.47 -11.93 -12.16
C GLN A 88 -9.64 -12.39 -10.96
N SER A 89 -8.43 -11.86 -10.76
CA SER A 89 -7.60 -12.23 -9.60
C SER A 89 -8.28 -11.90 -8.27
N ARG A 90 -8.99 -10.75 -8.19
CA ARG A 90 -9.77 -10.29 -7.03
C ARG A 90 -10.94 -9.39 -7.49
N PRO A 91 -12.07 -9.97 -7.95
CA PRO A 91 -13.16 -9.23 -8.61
C PRO A 91 -13.82 -8.11 -7.78
N THR A 92 -13.73 -8.20 -6.46
CA THR A 92 -14.29 -7.20 -5.53
C THR A 92 -13.35 -6.02 -5.26
N ALA A 93 -12.08 -6.09 -5.70
CA ALA A 93 -11.13 -5.00 -5.51
C ALA A 93 -11.41 -3.85 -6.50
N ILE A 94 -11.95 -2.74 -6.00
CA ILE A 94 -12.33 -1.59 -6.83
C ILE A 94 -11.09 -0.91 -7.42
N ASN A 95 -10.04 -0.66 -6.61
CA ASN A 95 -8.80 -0.04 -7.09
C ASN A 95 -8.07 -0.87 -8.16
N LEU A 96 -8.19 -2.20 -8.11
CA LEU A 96 -7.72 -3.10 -9.16
C LEU A 96 -8.43 -2.80 -10.49
N LYS A 97 -9.77 -2.81 -10.48
CA LYS A 97 -10.59 -2.51 -11.66
C LYS A 97 -10.33 -1.10 -12.19
N TRP A 98 -10.23 -0.12 -11.31
CA TRP A 98 -9.89 1.26 -11.66
C TRP A 98 -8.55 1.34 -12.38
N ALA A 99 -7.49 0.75 -11.82
CA ALA A 99 -6.16 0.81 -12.41
C ALA A 99 -6.10 0.09 -13.77
N VAL A 100 -6.72 -1.09 -13.86
CA VAL A 100 -6.81 -1.83 -15.13
C VAL A 100 -7.57 -1.03 -16.20
N ASN A 101 -8.70 -0.42 -15.83
CA ASN A 101 -9.49 0.39 -16.76
C ASN A 101 -8.74 1.64 -17.23
N LYS A 102 -8.06 2.36 -16.30
CA LYS A 102 -7.21 3.51 -16.62
C LYS A 102 -6.08 3.12 -17.58
N MET A 103 -5.40 2.01 -17.33
CA MET A 103 -4.37 1.50 -18.24
C MET A 103 -4.94 1.11 -19.60
N ASN A 104 -6.09 0.44 -19.65
CA ASN A 104 -6.71 0.07 -20.92
C ASN A 104 -7.09 1.30 -21.75
N SER A 105 -7.71 2.32 -21.14
CA SER A 105 -8.08 3.55 -21.86
C SER A 105 -6.86 4.33 -22.37
N GLU A 106 -5.77 4.37 -21.61
CA GLU A 106 -4.55 5.10 -21.96
C GLU A 106 -3.74 4.37 -23.05
N LEU A 107 -3.81 3.03 -23.12
CA LEU A 107 -2.95 2.22 -23.98
C LEU A 107 -3.58 1.76 -25.29
N LYS A 108 -4.92 1.68 -25.36
CA LYS A 108 -5.62 1.08 -26.52
C LYS A 108 -5.26 1.72 -27.87
N ASN A 109 -5.06 3.04 -27.89
CA ASN A 109 -4.76 3.81 -29.11
C ASN A 109 -3.27 4.12 -29.27
N VAL A 110 -2.42 3.66 -28.35
CA VAL A 110 -0.96 3.83 -28.46
C VAL A 110 -0.42 2.80 -29.45
N SER A 111 0.52 3.22 -30.29
CA SER A 111 1.19 2.33 -31.24
C SER A 111 1.80 1.13 -30.52
N GLU A 112 1.74 -0.06 -31.12
CA GLU A 112 2.26 -1.29 -30.49
C GLU A 112 3.75 -1.16 -30.12
N LYS A 113 4.54 -0.46 -30.94
CA LYS A 113 5.96 -0.21 -30.72
C LYS A 113 6.24 0.60 -29.45
N GLU A 114 5.40 1.56 -29.12
CA GLU A 114 5.61 2.48 -27.98
C GLU A 114 4.86 2.06 -26.72
N ARG A 115 3.88 1.16 -26.87
CA ARG A 115 2.91 0.83 -25.83
C ARG A 115 3.51 0.34 -24.53
N TYR A 116 4.57 -0.48 -24.59
CA TYR A 116 5.23 -0.97 -23.39
C TYR A 116 5.87 0.17 -22.59
N LEU A 117 6.68 1.03 -23.23
CA LEU A 117 7.36 2.13 -22.56
C LEU A 117 6.37 3.19 -22.05
N PHE A 118 5.36 3.51 -22.85
CA PHE A 118 4.29 4.41 -22.44
C PHE A 118 3.47 3.82 -21.27
N GLY A 119 3.21 2.51 -21.29
CA GLY A 119 2.59 1.80 -20.18
C GLY A 119 3.40 1.88 -18.90
N ILE A 120 4.71 1.67 -18.94
CA ILE A 120 5.58 1.82 -17.77
C ILE A 120 5.50 3.24 -17.19
N LYS A 121 5.50 4.27 -18.05
CA LYS A 121 5.29 5.66 -17.63
C LYS A 121 3.95 5.83 -16.92
N LYS A 122 2.84 5.32 -17.49
CA LYS A 122 1.51 5.41 -16.88
C LYS A 122 1.37 4.63 -15.57
N ALA A 123 2.00 3.46 -15.46
CA ALA A 123 2.02 2.71 -14.21
C ALA A 123 2.79 3.46 -13.10
N LYS A 124 3.90 4.12 -13.44
CA LYS A 124 4.63 5.01 -12.51
C LYS A 124 3.77 6.20 -12.09
N GLU A 125 3.10 6.87 -13.03
CA GLU A 125 2.18 7.97 -12.75
C GLU A 125 1.07 7.56 -11.76
N ILE A 126 0.43 6.40 -11.95
CA ILE A 126 -0.56 5.86 -11.01
C ILE A 126 0.04 5.68 -9.61
N CYS A 127 1.28 5.18 -9.52
CA CYS A 127 1.94 4.98 -8.24
C CYS A 127 2.32 6.31 -7.58
N ASP A 128 2.81 7.28 -8.35
CA ASP A 128 3.19 8.61 -7.85
C ASP A 128 1.96 9.42 -7.41
N GLU A 129 0.84 9.31 -8.12
CA GLU A 129 -0.46 9.87 -7.71
C GLU A 129 -0.88 9.31 -6.33
N ASP A 130 -0.79 7.99 -6.11
CA ASP A 130 -1.10 7.40 -4.81
C ASP A 130 -0.20 7.92 -3.69
N VAL A 131 1.11 8.00 -3.92
CA VAL A 131 2.08 8.56 -2.96
C VAL A 131 1.70 9.99 -2.59
N PHE A 132 1.34 10.80 -3.59
CA PHE A 132 0.89 12.18 -3.39
C PHE A 132 -0.39 12.24 -2.53
N PHE A 133 -1.41 11.44 -2.86
CA PHE A 133 -2.66 11.43 -2.10
C PHE A 133 -2.46 10.94 -0.67
N CYS A 134 -1.72 9.85 -0.47
CA CYS A 134 -1.40 9.31 0.85
C CYS A 134 -0.62 10.30 1.72
N ARG A 135 0.33 11.03 1.12
CA ARG A 135 1.03 12.13 1.79
C ARG A 135 0.07 13.25 2.19
N LYS A 136 -0.82 13.67 1.29
CA LYS A 136 -1.82 14.73 1.58
C LYS A 136 -2.79 14.33 2.68
N ILE A 137 -3.27 13.09 2.68
CA ILE A 137 -4.07 12.53 3.78
C ILE A 137 -3.33 12.69 5.11
N GLY A 138 -2.03 12.39 5.15
CA GLY A 138 -1.20 12.58 6.34
C GLY A 138 -1.04 14.05 6.76
N GLU A 139 -0.69 14.92 5.81
CA GLU A 139 -0.52 16.36 6.06
C GLU A 139 -1.80 17.03 6.59
N PHE A 140 -2.98 16.62 6.11
CA PHE A 140 -4.25 17.12 6.61
C PHE A 140 -4.67 16.44 7.93
N GLY A 141 -4.59 15.11 8.01
CA GLY A 141 -4.99 14.36 9.19
C GLY A 141 -4.15 14.66 10.42
N LYS A 142 -2.86 15.01 10.28
CA LYS A 142 -2.04 15.42 11.43
C LYS A 142 -2.57 16.66 12.15
N LYS A 143 -3.34 17.51 11.47
CA LYS A 143 -3.98 18.68 12.09
C LYS A 143 -5.02 18.26 13.11
N ILE A 144 -5.83 17.23 12.80
CA ILE A 144 -6.81 16.65 13.72
C ILE A 144 -6.12 16.11 14.97
N ILE A 145 -5.00 15.40 14.82
CA ILE A 145 -4.19 14.90 15.94
C ILE A 145 -3.72 16.06 16.85
N LYS A 146 -3.21 17.15 16.26
CA LYS A 146 -2.79 18.36 17.00
C LYS A 146 -3.95 19.02 17.74
N ASP A 147 -5.11 19.11 17.11
CA ASP A 147 -6.29 19.73 17.70
C ASP A 147 -6.86 18.89 18.86
N CYS A 148 -6.86 17.55 18.72
CA CYS A 148 -7.21 16.62 19.80
C CYS A 148 -6.30 16.78 21.03
N LEU A 149 -4.98 16.92 20.82
CA LEU A 149 -4.03 17.14 21.93
C LEU A 149 -4.30 18.45 22.67
N LYS A 150 -4.49 19.54 21.91
CA LYS A 150 -4.79 20.87 22.46
C LYS A 150 -6.10 20.87 23.24
N LYS A 151 -7.17 20.33 22.65
CA LYS A 151 -8.51 20.31 23.25
C LYS A 151 -8.53 19.56 24.58
N ASN A 152 -7.77 18.47 24.70
CA ASN A 152 -7.73 17.63 25.89
C ASN A 152 -6.58 17.98 26.85
N ASN A 153 -5.80 19.03 26.56
CA ASN A 153 -4.60 19.41 27.32
C ASN A 153 -3.65 18.22 27.61
N LYS A 154 -3.50 17.31 26.64
CA LYS A 154 -2.65 16.12 26.77
C LYS A 154 -1.27 16.36 26.14
N LYS A 155 -0.24 15.70 26.69
CA LYS A 155 1.13 15.68 26.15
C LYS A 155 1.40 14.52 25.20
N GLU A 156 0.51 13.53 25.20
CA GLU A 156 0.57 12.30 24.41
C GLU A 156 -0.83 11.96 23.92
N ILE A 157 -0.92 11.44 22.70
CA ILE A 157 -2.17 10.97 22.09
C ILE A 157 -2.09 9.46 21.89
N ASN A 158 -3.17 8.79 22.27
CA ASN A 158 -3.33 7.37 22.04
C ASN A 158 -4.28 7.19 20.85
N ILE A 159 -3.92 6.35 19.90
CA ILE A 159 -4.70 6.15 18.67
C ILE A 159 -5.00 4.66 18.55
N LEU A 160 -6.27 4.29 18.40
CA LEU A 160 -6.65 2.93 18.02
C LEU A 160 -6.72 2.83 16.50
N THR A 161 -6.11 1.79 15.92
CA THR A 161 -6.19 1.49 14.50
C THR A 161 -6.55 0.02 14.26
N HIS A 162 -7.11 -0.25 13.08
CA HIS A 162 -7.62 -1.56 12.69
C HIS A 162 -7.08 -1.95 11.31
N CYS A 163 -6.76 -3.24 11.12
CA CYS A 163 -6.14 -3.77 9.91
C CYS A 163 -4.77 -3.15 9.62
N ASN A 164 -4.37 -3.11 8.35
CA ASN A 164 -3.23 -2.36 7.85
C ASN A 164 -3.70 -1.43 6.73
N ALA A 165 -3.68 -0.13 7.05
CA ALA A 165 -3.95 0.97 6.13
C ALA A 165 -2.76 1.93 6.11
N GLY A 166 -1.55 1.38 6.30
CA GLY A 166 -0.31 2.12 6.24
C GLY A 166 0.42 1.98 4.94
N TRP A 167 1.70 2.35 4.95
CA TRP A 167 2.48 2.45 3.73
C TRP A 167 2.68 1.07 3.07
N LEU A 168 2.65 -0.02 3.85
CA LEU A 168 2.70 -1.37 3.31
C LEU A 168 1.41 -1.76 2.56
N ALA A 169 0.27 -1.08 2.79
CA ALA A 169 -0.98 -1.29 2.05
C ALA A 169 -1.14 -0.36 0.83
N THR A 170 -0.28 0.64 0.70
CA THR A 170 -0.30 1.64 -0.40
C THR A 170 1.02 1.57 -1.17
N ILE A 171 1.37 2.58 -1.96
CA ILE A 171 2.71 2.67 -2.57
C ILE A 171 3.75 3.21 -1.58
N ASP A 172 3.36 4.24 -0.84
CA ASP A 172 4.11 4.86 0.26
C ASP A 172 3.13 5.61 1.20
N TRP A 173 3.61 6.08 2.35
CA TRP A 173 2.91 6.83 3.41
C TRP A 173 1.70 6.18 4.08
N GLY A 174 0.79 5.55 3.33
CA GLY A 174 -0.45 5.00 3.83
C GLY A 174 -1.62 5.98 3.87
N THR A 175 -2.74 5.52 4.39
CA THR A 175 -3.94 6.35 4.60
C THR A 175 -4.16 6.61 6.08
N ALA A 176 -4.68 5.65 6.84
CA ALA A 176 -5.03 5.85 8.25
C ALA A 176 -3.80 6.07 9.15
N THR A 177 -2.66 5.45 8.84
CA THR A 177 -1.41 5.64 9.61
C THR A 177 -0.56 6.79 9.08
N SER A 178 -0.86 7.35 7.89
CA SER A 178 -0.12 8.50 7.35
C SER A 178 -0.17 9.73 8.25
N PRO A 179 -1.33 10.13 8.83
CA PRO A 179 -1.39 11.18 9.85
C PRO A 179 -0.50 10.90 11.07
N ILE A 180 -0.42 9.64 11.49
CA ILE A 180 0.39 9.18 12.63
C ILE A 180 1.88 9.41 12.32
N TYR A 181 2.35 8.97 11.16
CA TYR A 181 3.75 9.18 10.75
C TYR A 181 4.12 10.66 10.68
N HIS A 182 3.25 11.50 10.11
CA HIS A 182 3.53 12.92 9.98
C HIS A 182 3.49 13.63 11.34
N ALA A 183 2.56 13.29 12.22
CA ALA A 183 2.50 13.82 13.57
C ALA A 183 3.73 13.41 14.39
N PHE A 184 4.14 12.14 14.31
CA PHE A 184 5.34 11.65 14.97
C PHE A 184 6.61 12.35 14.49
N LYS A 185 6.74 12.54 13.16
CA LYS A 185 7.86 13.30 12.57
C LYS A 185 7.88 14.78 12.99
N ASP A 186 6.72 15.36 13.34
CA ASP A 186 6.61 16.69 13.95
C ASP A 186 6.96 16.69 15.46
N GLY A 187 7.42 15.57 16.03
CA GLY A 187 7.82 15.44 17.44
C GLY A 187 6.66 15.19 18.41
N ILE A 188 5.46 14.89 17.90
CA ILE A 188 4.31 14.56 18.75
C ILE A 188 4.52 13.19 19.36
N LYS A 189 4.31 13.09 20.69
CA LYS A 189 4.28 11.81 21.41
C LYS A 189 2.99 11.06 21.08
N ILE A 190 3.14 9.86 20.53
CA ILE A 190 2.03 9.02 20.10
C ILE A 190 2.24 7.60 20.61
N HIS A 191 1.17 7.00 21.12
CA HIS A 191 1.04 5.56 21.28
C HIS A 191 -0.08 5.05 20.37
N VAL A 192 0.12 3.88 19.74
CA VAL A 192 -0.88 3.26 18.87
C VAL A 192 -1.33 1.91 19.44
N TRP A 193 -2.63 1.79 19.72
CA TRP A 193 -3.29 0.51 19.92
C TRP A 193 -3.58 -0.12 18.56
N VAL A 194 -3.10 -1.34 18.34
CA VAL A 194 -3.20 -2.04 17.06
C VAL A 194 -4.03 -3.30 17.25
N ASP A 195 -5.25 -3.31 16.72
CA ASP A 195 -6.06 -4.53 16.68
C ASP A 195 -5.32 -5.62 15.89
N GLU A 196 -5.25 -6.86 16.39
CA GLU A 196 -4.58 -7.96 15.69
C GLU A 196 -5.13 -8.17 14.27
N THR A 197 -6.42 -7.94 14.07
CA THR A 197 -7.20 -8.05 12.83
C THR A 197 -7.36 -9.48 12.33
N ARG A 198 -8.14 -10.29 13.06
CA ARG A 198 -8.47 -11.67 12.65
C ARG A 198 -9.24 -11.69 11.31
N PRO A 199 -9.12 -12.79 10.53
CA PRO A 199 -8.30 -13.98 10.78
C PRO A 199 -6.90 -13.91 10.16
N ARG A 200 -6.55 -12.81 9.48
CA ARG A 200 -5.32 -12.67 8.69
C ARG A 200 -4.21 -11.91 9.42
N ASN A 201 -4.51 -11.37 10.59
CA ASN A 201 -3.57 -10.80 11.54
C ASN A 201 -2.81 -9.60 10.96
N GLN A 202 -3.44 -8.77 10.12
CA GLN A 202 -2.74 -7.67 9.43
C GLN A 202 -2.22 -6.62 10.41
N GLY A 203 -2.95 -6.32 11.48
CA GLY A 203 -2.48 -5.37 12.46
C GLY A 203 -1.23 -5.87 13.18
N SER A 204 -1.26 -7.10 13.66
CA SER A 204 -0.11 -7.68 14.38
C SER A 204 1.09 -7.99 13.46
N SER A 205 0.86 -8.48 12.24
CA SER A 205 1.93 -8.88 11.31
C SER A 205 2.50 -7.75 10.44
N ILE A 206 1.74 -6.69 10.19
CA ILE A 206 2.10 -5.62 9.25
C ILE A 206 2.11 -4.26 9.94
N THR A 207 1.00 -3.85 10.56
CA THR A 207 0.88 -2.51 11.15
C THR A 207 1.86 -2.32 12.29
N SER A 208 1.97 -3.28 13.20
CA SER A 208 3.00 -3.23 14.25
C SER A 208 4.41 -3.25 13.65
N TYR A 209 4.65 -4.03 12.59
CA TYR A 209 5.94 -4.07 11.90
C TYR A 209 6.34 -2.70 11.33
N GLU A 210 5.47 -2.03 10.56
CA GLU A 210 5.77 -0.70 10.01
C GLU A 210 5.91 0.40 11.08
N LEU A 211 5.15 0.31 12.18
CA LEU A 211 5.28 1.26 13.30
C LEU A 211 6.61 1.08 14.03
N ASN A 212 7.06 -0.17 14.23
CA ASN A 212 8.34 -0.48 14.84
C ASN A 212 9.53 0.03 14.00
N GLU A 213 9.47 -0.14 12.67
CA GLU A 213 10.50 0.35 11.75
C GLU A 213 10.62 1.90 11.75
N GLU A 214 9.53 2.60 12.05
CA GLU A 214 9.50 4.06 12.20
C GLU A 214 9.71 4.53 13.66
N GLY A 215 9.88 3.61 14.61
CA GLY A 215 10.12 3.92 16.03
C GLY A 215 8.88 4.44 16.79
N ILE A 216 7.67 4.15 16.30
CA ILE A 216 6.42 4.58 16.92
C ILE A 216 5.96 3.53 17.94
N SER A 217 5.76 3.97 19.18
CA SER A 217 5.28 3.13 20.27
C SER A 217 3.90 2.55 19.94
N ASN A 218 3.76 1.23 20.05
CA ASN A 218 2.51 0.54 19.75
C ASN A 218 2.32 -0.70 20.61
N THR A 219 1.05 -1.09 20.81
CA THR A 219 0.67 -2.32 21.51
C THR A 219 -0.37 -3.07 20.69
N ILE A 220 -0.09 -4.34 20.39
CA ILE A 220 -1.04 -5.24 19.74
C ILE A 220 -2.09 -5.68 20.77
N ILE A 221 -3.36 -5.62 20.39
CA ILE A 221 -4.50 -6.06 21.21
C ILE A 221 -5.40 -7.01 20.43
N ALA A 222 -6.20 -7.81 21.14
CA ALA A 222 -7.25 -8.60 20.51
C ALA A 222 -8.37 -7.67 19.97
N ASP A 223 -9.02 -8.05 18.86
CA ASP A 223 -9.99 -7.20 18.15
C ASP A 223 -11.14 -6.69 19.04
N ASN A 224 -11.54 -7.46 20.05
CA ASN A 224 -12.60 -7.10 20.99
C ASN A 224 -12.15 -6.19 22.15
N THR A 225 -10.87 -5.86 22.24
CA THR A 225 -10.30 -5.06 23.34
C THR A 225 -10.52 -3.55 23.12
N GLY A 226 -10.71 -3.12 21.87
CA GLY A 226 -10.88 -1.70 21.52
C GLY A 226 -12.00 -1.01 22.30
N GLY A 227 -13.15 -1.68 22.48
CA GLY A 227 -14.28 -1.12 23.25
C GLY A 227 -13.95 -0.85 24.71
N LEU A 228 -13.20 -1.76 25.35
CA LEU A 228 -12.76 -1.59 26.75
C LEU A 228 -11.77 -0.43 26.89
N LEU A 229 -10.84 -0.27 25.93
CA LEU A 229 -9.87 0.83 25.94
C LEU A 229 -10.57 2.18 25.79
N MET A 230 -11.54 2.30 24.87
CA MET A 230 -12.33 3.51 24.70
C MET A 230 -13.14 3.84 25.97
N GLN A 231 -13.78 2.85 26.60
CA GLN A 231 -14.53 3.04 27.84
C GLN A 231 -13.64 3.57 28.98
N LYS A 232 -12.37 3.16 29.01
CA LYS A 232 -11.37 3.63 29.98
C LYS A 232 -10.69 4.96 29.59
N GLY A 233 -11.08 5.59 28.48
CA GLY A 233 -10.46 6.83 28.00
C GLY A 233 -9.00 6.67 27.57
N MET A 234 -8.61 5.45 27.18
CA MET A 234 -7.26 5.11 26.73
C MET A 234 -7.05 5.34 25.22
N VAL A 235 -8.09 5.79 24.51
CA VAL A 235 -8.11 6.19 23.09
C VAL A 235 -8.66 7.61 23.02
#